data_AF-A0A2P2LA95-F1
#
_entry.id   AF-A0A2P2LA95-F1
#
_cell.length_a   1.000
_cell.length_b   1.000
_cell.length_c   1.000
_cell.angle_alpha   90.00
_cell.angle_beta   90.00
_cell.angle_gamma   90.00
#
_symmetry.space_group_name_H-M   'P 1'
#
loop_
_entity.id
_entity.type
_entity.pdbx_description
1 polymer ?
#
loop_
_entity_poly.entity_id
_entity_poly.type
_entity_poly.pdbx_seq_one_letter_code
_entity_poly.pdbx_strand_id
1 'polypeptide(L)'
;MLVSALVTSLAINSGLCVLFFVMYSVLRKQPTNYEVYMPRVLAEGNARRGSRFKLVRLIPSPGWVMRAWKLSEEELLSSSGLDTVVFMRTITFCLKVFTFAGIIGIFVLLPVNCTGTQLHEIDFVNFSNNSLDVFTISNVNNASKRYLPIQY
;
A
#
# COMPACT_ATOMS: atom_id res chain seq x y z
N MET A 1 -19.74 -10.10 -3.96
CA MET A 1 -18.45 -10.30 -4.66
C MET A 1 -17.72 -11.46 -3.99
N LEU A 2 -17.12 -12.39 -4.73
CA LEU A 2 -16.48 -13.57 -4.13
C LEU A 2 -15.13 -13.22 -3.51
N VAL A 3 -14.78 -13.90 -2.41
CA VAL A 3 -13.45 -13.82 -1.80
C VAL A 3 -12.37 -14.24 -2.80
N SER A 4 -12.62 -15.28 -3.60
CA SER A 4 -11.70 -15.74 -4.66
C SER A 4 -11.38 -14.66 -5.69
N ALA A 5 -12.36 -13.86 -6.10
CA ALA A 5 -12.18 -12.77 -7.04
C ALA A 5 -11.30 -11.65 -6.44
N LEU A 6 -11.51 -11.32 -5.16
CA LEU A 6 -10.68 -10.38 -4.42
C LEU A 6 -9.22 -10.85 -4.33
N VAL A 7 -9.02 -12.11 -3.90
CA VAL A 7 -7.68 -12.70 -3.75
C VAL A 7 -6.96 -12.79 -5.09
N THR A 8 -7.65 -13.19 -6.15
CA THR A 8 -7.08 -13.27 -7.50
C THR A 8 -6.64 -11.89 -7.99
N SER A 9 -7.49 -10.86 -7.84
CA SER A 9 -7.14 -9.49 -8.22
C SER A 9 -5.96 -8.95 -7.39
N LEU A 10 -5.96 -9.17 -6.08
CA LEU A 10 -4.87 -8.80 -5.18
C LEU A 10 -3.55 -9.46 -5.60
N ALA A 11 -3.58 -10.76 -5.90
CA ALA A 11 -2.40 -11.51 -6.31
C ALA A 11 -1.81 -10.97 -7.63
N ILE A 12 -2.65 -10.72 -8.64
CA ILE A 12 -2.22 -10.17 -9.93
C ILE A 12 -1.62 -8.78 -9.73
N ASN A 13 -2.31 -7.88 -9.02
CA ASN A 13 -1.84 -6.52 -8.77
C ASN A 13 -0.54 -6.52 -7.96
N SER A 14 -0.41 -7.40 -6.96
CA SER A 14 0.82 -7.56 -6.18
C SER A 14 1.97 -8.07 -7.05
N GLY A 15 1.71 -9.04 -7.94
CA GLY A 15 2.70 -9.55 -8.89
C GLY A 15 3.22 -8.45 -9.82
N LEU A 16 2.31 -7.62 -10.36
CA LEU A 16 2.68 -6.45 -11.18
C LEU A 16 3.48 -5.43 -10.38
N CYS A 17 3.11 -5.17 -9.13
CA CYS A 17 3.85 -4.27 -8.24
C CYS A 17 5.30 -4.74 -8.06
N VAL A 18 5.49 -6.03 -7.74
CA VAL A 18 6.84 -6.62 -7.59
C VAL A 18 7.61 -6.56 -8.91
N LEU A 19 6.97 -6.87 -10.04
CA LEU A 19 7.59 -6.78 -11.36
C LEU A 19 8.08 -5.35 -11.65
N PHE A 20 7.23 -4.34 -11.48
CA PHE A 20 7.62 -2.94 -11.69
C PHE A 20 8.67 -2.47 -10.70
N PHE A 21 8.61 -2.92 -9.44
CA PHE A 21 9.62 -2.60 -8.43
C PHE A 21 11.00 -3.14 -8.81
N VAL A 22 11.06 -4.39 -9.31
CA VAL A 22 12.30 -5.01 -9.79
C VAL A 22 12.80 -4.28 -11.04
N MET A 23 11.92 -4.06 -12.02
CA MET A 23 12.21 -3.33 -13.26
C MET A 23 12.81 -1.96 -12.93
N TYR A 24 12.15 -1.16 -12.09
CA TYR A 24 12.64 0.13 -11.63
C TYR A 24 13.99 0.02 -10.92
N SER A 25 14.15 -0.95 -10.01
CA SER A 25 15.40 -1.16 -9.26
C SER A 25 16.60 -1.48 -10.16
N VAL A 26 16.36 -2.12 -11.30
CA VAL A 26 17.36 -2.40 -12.32
C VAL A 26 17.60 -1.17 -13.21
N LEU A 27 16.53 -0.59 -13.79
CA LEU A 27 16.61 0.52 -14.74
C LEU A 27 17.30 1.75 -14.13
N ARG A 28 17.01 2.08 -12.87
CA ARG A 28 17.62 3.23 -12.16
C ARG A 28 19.14 3.10 -11.96
N LYS A 29 19.71 1.90 -12.06
CA LYS A 29 21.16 1.66 -11.90
C LYS A 29 21.92 1.70 -13.22
N GLN A 30 21.22 1.62 -14.36
CA GLN A 30 21.84 1.60 -15.67
C GLN A 30 22.35 2.99 -16.03
N PRO A 31 23.60 3.12 -16.51
CA PRO A 31 24.22 4.42 -16.78
C PRO A 31 23.49 5.22 -17.87
N THR A 32 22.89 4.53 -18.86
CA THR A 32 22.12 5.16 -19.94
C THR A 32 20.85 5.84 -19.47
N ASN A 33 20.25 5.39 -18.36
CA ASN A 33 18.98 5.94 -17.87
C ASN A 33 19.16 6.98 -16.76
N TYR A 34 20.39 7.40 -16.44
CA TYR A 34 20.61 8.38 -15.36
C TYR A 34 20.03 9.76 -15.65
N GLU A 35 19.98 10.16 -16.92
CA GLU A 35 19.36 11.40 -17.35
C GLU A 35 17.87 11.46 -16.98
N VAL A 36 17.16 10.33 -17.12
CA VAL A 36 15.73 10.23 -16.81
C VAL A 36 15.48 10.05 -15.31
N TYR A 37 16.21 9.16 -14.64
CA TYR A 37 15.91 8.80 -13.25
C TYR A 37 16.62 9.65 -12.20
N MET A 38 17.71 10.34 -12.55
CA MET A 38 18.52 11.14 -11.61
C MET A 38 18.97 12.49 -12.23
N PRO A 39 18.06 13.29 -12.82
CA PRO A 39 18.43 14.54 -13.50
C PRO A 39 19.08 15.54 -12.53
N ARG A 40 18.63 15.58 -11.27
CA ARG A 40 19.18 16.47 -10.25
C ARG A 40 20.64 16.16 -9.89
N VAL A 41 20.98 14.88 -9.74
CA VAL A 41 22.36 14.45 -9.45
C VAL A 41 23.28 14.69 -10.65
N LEU A 42 22.71 14.67 -11.86
CA LEU A 42 23.41 15.05 -13.09
C LEU A 42 23.64 16.57 -13.15
N ALA A 43 22.65 17.38 -12.78
CA ALA A 43 22.76 18.84 -12.71
C ALA A 43 23.77 19.31 -11.65
N GLU A 44 23.87 18.59 -10.52
CA GLU A 44 24.85 18.84 -9.46
C GLU A 44 26.30 18.42 -9.85
N GLY A 45 26.52 17.94 -11.09
CA GLY A 45 27.85 17.58 -11.61
C GLY A 45 28.47 16.31 -10.97
N ASN A 46 27.76 15.68 -10.04
CA ASN A 46 28.24 14.54 -9.25
C ASN A 46 27.94 13.19 -9.92
N ALA A 47 27.30 13.20 -11.10
CA ALA A 47 27.10 12.01 -11.91
C ALA A 47 28.44 11.55 -12.48
N ARG A 48 29.05 10.58 -11.78
CA ARG A 48 30.28 9.85 -12.17
C ARG A 48 30.31 9.57 -13.67
N ARG A 49 31.00 10.42 -14.43
CA ARG A 49 31.04 10.50 -15.90
C ARG A 49 31.79 9.33 -16.57
N GLY A 50 31.92 8.18 -15.92
CA GLY A 50 32.84 7.13 -16.36
C GLY A 50 32.55 5.72 -15.84
N SER A 51 31.29 5.26 -15.83
CA SER A 51 31.03 3.86 -15.52
C SER A 51 30.39 3.12 -16.68
N ARG A 52 31.18 2.23 -17.30
CA ARG A 52 30.70 1.12 -18.15
C ARG A 52 29.53 0.38 -17.48
N PHE A 53 28.66 -0.18 -18.32
CA PHE A 53 27.66 -1.16 -17.92
C PHE A 53 28.33 -2.27 -17.09
N LYS A 54 27.82 -2.54 -15.88
CA LYS A 54 28.27 -3.64 -15.02
C LYS A 54 27.10 -4.59 -14.81
N LEU A 55 27.28 -5.87 -15.11
CA LEU A 55 26.27 -6.92 -14.91
C LEU A 55 25.82 -7.02 -13.44
N VAL A 56 26.70 -6.69 -12.48
CA VAL A 56 26.36 -6.62 -11.05
C VAL A 56 25.24 -5.61 -10.72
N ARG A 57 24.96 -4.65 -11.62
CA ARG A 57 23.89 -3.66 -11.45
C ARG A 57 22.50 -4.18 -11.84
N LEU A 58 22.42 -5.35 -12.50
CA LEU A 58 21.16 -6.04 -12.79
C LEU A 58 20.55 -6.70 -11.55
N ILE A 59 21.31 -6.84 -10.46
CA ILE A 59 20.78 -7.35 -9.20
C ILE A 59 19.87 -6.28 -8.59
N PRO A 60 18.56 -6.53 -8.41
CA PRO A 60 17.66 -5.58 -7.78
C PRO A 60 18.13 -5.37 -6.33
N SER A 61 18.36 -4.11 -5.93
CA SER A 61 18.68 -3.80 -4.53
C SER A 61 17.61 -2.91 -3.93
N PRO A 62 16.96 -3.31 -2.84
CA PRO A 62 15.96 -2.49 -2.16
C PRO A 62 16.57 -1.32 -1.38
N GLY A 63 17.90 -1.16 -1.34
CA GLY A 63 18.58 -0.11 -0.59
C GLY A 63 18.25 1.34 -1.00
N TRP A 64 17.54 1.56 -2.11
CA TRP A 64 16.98 2.87 -2.43
C TRP A 64 15.73 3.18 -1.58
N VAL A 65 14.92 2.17 -1.25
CA VAL A 65 13.74 2.31 -0.38
C VAL A 65 14.18 2.71 1.03
N MET A 66 15.17 2.02 1.59
CA MET A 66 15.71 2.35 2.92
C MET A 66 16.27 3.78 2.97
N ARG A 67 16.91 4.24 1.89
CA ARG A 67 17.39 5.63 1.80
C ARG A 67 16.26 6.63 1.70
N ALA A 68 15.22 6.34 0.91
CA ALA A 68 14.04 7.19 0.82
C ALA A 68 13.30 7.29 2.17
N TRP A 69 13.26 6.18 2.93
CA TRP A 69 12.61 6.14 4.24
C TRP A 69 13.39 6.86 5.35
N LYS A 70 14.73 6.87 5.28
CA LYS A 70 15.59 7.53 6.27
C LYS A 70 15.69 9.05 6.10
N LEU A 71 15.15 9.59 5.00
CA LEU A 71 15.25 11.00 4.67
C LEU A 71 14.48 11.84 5.70
N SER A 72 15.15 12.84 6.28
CA SER A 72 14.57 13.70 7.32
C SER A 72 13.73 14.84 6.75
N GLU A 73 12.82 15.41 7.55
CA GLU A 73 12.05 16.59 7.14
C GLU A 73 12.94 17.80 6.85
N GLU A 74 14.04 17.97 7.57
CA GLU A 74 15.02 19.06 7.36
C GLU A 74 15.73 18.93 6.02
N GLU A 75 16.14 17.70 5.66
CA GLU A 75 16.70 17.39 4.34
C GLU A 75 15.67 17.58 3.22
N LEU A 76 14.40 17.22 3.46
CA LEU A 76 13.32 17.46 2.50
C LEU A 76 13.07 18.96 2.29
N LEU A 77 13.07 19.76 3.36
CA LEU A 77 12.84 21.20 3.29
C LEU A 77 13.97 21.89 2.53
N SER A 78 15.22 21.55 2.85
CA SER A 78 16.41 22.12 2.20
C SER A 78 16.58 21.67 0.75
N SER A 79 16.20 20.42 0.42
CA SER A 79 16.36 19.89 -0.93
C SER A 79 15.17 20.18 -1.83
N SER A 80 13.94 20.02 -1.36
CA SER A 80 12.71 19.98 -2.18
C SER A 80 11.67 21.04 -1.79
N GLY A 81 11.98 21.87 -0.79
CA GLY A 81 11.14 22.98 -0.37
C GLY A 81 9.95 22.59 0.52
N LEU A 82 9.16 23.60 0.89
CA LEU A 82 8.07 23.48 1.86
C LEU A 82 6.92 22.60 1.37
N ASP A 83 6.55 22.68 0.08
CA ASP A 83 5.43 21.93 -0.50
C ASP A 83 5.61 20.41 -0.35
N THR A 84 6.83 19.93 -0.62
CA THR A 84 7.17 18.51 -0.46
C THR A 84 7.01 18.03 0.98
N VAL A 85 7.40 18.87 1.96
CA VAL A 85 7.24 18.55 3.40
C VAL A 85 5.76 18.47 3.77
N VAL A 86 4.94 19.42 3.31
CA VAL A 86 3.49 19.41 3.57
C VAL A 86 2.83 18.18 2.92
N PHE A 87 3.23 17.81 1.71
CA PHE A 87 2.76 16.59 1.05
C PHE A 87 3.11 15.33 1.86
N MET A 88 4.36 15.18 2.30
CA MET A 88 4.79 14.03 3.10
C MET A 88 4.07 13.95 4.46
N ARG A 89 3.82 15.10 5.09
CA ARG A 89 3.01 15.18 6.31
C ARG A 89 1.57 14.73 6.08
N THR A 90 1.00 15.10 4.93
CA THR A 90 -0.35 14.68 4.54
C THR A 90 -0.43 13.16 4.36
N ILE A 91 0.54 12.56 3.65
CA ILE A 91 0.61 11.10 3.50
C ILE A 91 0.75 10.40 4.86
N THR A 92 1.62 10.90 5.73
CA THR A 92 1.83 10.34 7.08
C THR A 92 0.58 10.47 7.95
N PHE A 93 -0.12 11.60 7.85
CA PHE A 93 -1.39 11.82 8.55
C PHE A 93 -2.47 10.83 8.08
N CYS A 94 -2.63 10.67 6.76
CA CYS A 94 -3.55 9.68 6.20
C CYS A 94 -3.23 8.27 6.71
N LEU A 95 -1.96 7.84 6.65
CA LEU A 95 -1.53 6.53 7.14
C LEU A 95 -1.87 6.34 8.63
N LYS A 96 -1.67 7.37 9.47
CA LYS A 96 -2.04 7.32 10.88
C LYS A 96 -3.54 7.10 11.05
N VAL A 97 -4.36 7.93 10.41
CA VAL A 97 -5.84 7.83 10.49
C VAL A 97 -6.33 6.47 10.01
N PHE A 98 -5.83 6.00 8.86
CA PHE A 98 -6.17 4.67 8.34
C PHE A 98 -5.70 3.54 9.25
N THR A 99 -4.58 3.67 9.94
CA THR A 99 -4.13 2.67 10.92
C THR A 99 -5.10 2.57 12.09
N PHE A 100 -5.50 3.71 12.68
CA PHE A 100 -6.49 3.72 13.76
C PHE A 100 -7.84 3.15 13.30
N ALA A 101 -8.34 3.61 12.15
CA ALA A 101 -9.58 3.11 11.57
C ALA A 101 -9.50 1.61 11.23
N GLY A 102 -8.36 1.14 10.72
CA GLY A 102 -8.10 -0.25 10.39
C GLY A 102 -8.11 -1.16 11.62
N ILE A 103 -7.52 -0.72 12.74
CA ILE A 103 -7.58 -1.44 14.02
C ILE A 103 -9.03 -1.58 14.47
N ILE A 104 -9.80 -0.48 14.48
CA ILE A 104 -11.23 -0.52 14.86
C ILE A 104 -12.01 -1.42 13.91
N GLY A 105 -11.73 -1.35 12.61
CA GLY A 105 -12.37 -2.20 11.60
C GLY A 105 -12.12 -3.69 11.83
N ILE A 106 -10.86 -4.07 12.10
CA ILE A 106 -10.46 -5.47 12.29
C ILE A 106 -10.96 -6.03 13.63
N PHE A 107 -10.88 -5.26 14.71
CA PHE A 107 -11.19 -5.76 16.06
C PHE A 107 -12.64 -5.55 16.48
N VAL A 108 -13.37 -4.60 15.89
CA VAL A 108 -14.75 -4.29 16.26
C VAL A 108 -15.70 -4.63 15.13
N LEU A 109 -15.52 -4.05 13.94
CA LEU A 109 -16.49 -4.21 12.84
C LEU A 109 -16.51 -5.63 12.28
N LEU A 110 -15.34 -6.24 12.08
CA LEU A 110 -15.23 -7.57 11.49
C LEU A 110 -15.86 -8.66 12.38
N PRO A 111 -15.59 -8.75 13.70
CA PRO A 111 -16.26 -9.72 14.58
C PRO A 111 -17.77 -9.47 14.71
N VAL A 112 -18.20 -8.20 14.77
CA VAL A 112 -19.62 -7.85 14.88
C VAL A 112 -20.40 -8.28 13.64
N ASN A 113 -19.85 -8.06 12.43
CA ASN A 113 -20.49 -8.45 11.19
C ASN A 113 -20.45 -9.97 10.97
N CYS A 114 -19.36 -10.66 11.35
CA CYS A 114 -19.26 -12.11 11.23
C CYS A 114 -20.17 -12.91 12.17
N THR A 115 -20.55 -12.33 13.33
CA THR A 115 -21.43 -13.00 14.31
C THR A 115 -22.91 -12.94 13.88
N GLY A 116 -23.22 -12.25 12.78
CA GLY A 116 -24.56 -12.21 12.20
C GLY A 116 -24.99 -13.59 11.67
N THR A 117 -26.19 -14.02 12.04
CA THR A 117 -26.74 -15.34 11.68
C THR A 117 -27.67 -15.29 10.47
N GLN A 118 -27.68 -14.19 9.69
CA GLN A 118 -28.60 -14.06 8.55
C GLN A 118 -28.12 -14.80 7.30
N LEU A 119 -26.81 -14.82 7.02
CA LEU A 119 -26.22 -15.68 6.01
C LEU A 119 -25.74 -16.98 6.67
N HIS A 120 -26.54 -18.04 6.56
CA HIS A 120 -26.18 -19.37 7.05
C HIS A 120 -24.99 -19.95 6.25
N GLU A 121 -24.09 -20.65 6.97
CA GLU A 121 -22.89 -21.38 6.52
C GLU A 121 -21.65 -20.55 6.09
N ILE A 122 -20.84 -20.15 7.08
CA ILE A 122 -19.38 -20.02 6.88
C ILE A 122 -18.83 -21.43 6.71
N ASP A 123 -18.85 -21.91 5.48
CA ASP A 123 -18.32 -23.22 5.15
C ASP A 123 -16.80 -23.11 5.01
N PHE A 124 -16.06 -23.46 6.07
CA PHE A 124 -14.60 -23.31 6.14
C PHE A 124 -13.85 -24.09 5.04
N VAL A 125 -14.49 -25.12 4.48
CA VAL A 125 -13.97 -25.95 3.38
C VAL A 125 -14.02 -25.20 2.03
N ASN A 126 -14.97 -24.27 1.85
CA ASN A 126 -15.20 -23.51 0.62
C ASN A 126 -15.02 -21.99 0.80
N PHE A 127 -14.14 -21.55 1.71
CA PHE A 127 -13.96 -20.13 2.05
C PHE A 127 -13.71 -19.21 0.83
N SER A 128 -13.05 -19.72 -0.21
CA SER A 128 -12.76 -18.98 -1.45
C SER A 128 -14.03 -18.64 -2.26
N ASN A 129 -15.07 -19.48 -2.17
CA ASN A 129 -16.34 -19.30 -2.89
C ASN A 129 -17.40 -18.56 -2.07
N ASN A 130 -17.06 -18.09 -0.86
CA ASN A 130 -17.98 -17.31 -0.05
C ASN A 130 -18.10 -15.88 -0.61
N SER A 131 -19.31 -15.31 -0.50
CA SER A 131 -19.52 -13.89 -0.82
C SER A 131 -18.97 -13.01 0.30
N LEU A 132 -18.38 -11.87 -0.06
CA LEU A 132 -17.92 -10.83 0.86
C LEU A 132 -19.07 -10.21 1.67
N ASP A 133 -20.33 -10.46 1.28
CA ASP A 133 -21.51 -9.91 1.96
C ASP A 133 -21.63 -10.38 3.42
N VAL A 134 -21.01 -11.51 3.77
CA VAL A 134 -20.91 -12.04 5.15
C VAL A 134 -20.14 -11.09 6.08
N PHE A 135 -19.21 -10.29 5.53
CA PHE A 135 -18.43 -9.31 6.29
C PHE A 135 -19.07 -7.92 6.34
N THR A 136 -20.25 -7.74 5.73
CA THR A 136 -20.93 -6.46 5.62
C THR A 136 -22.13 -6.35 6.56
N ILE A 137 -22.71 -5.15 6.66
CA ILE A 137 -23.91 -4.88 7.48
C ILE A 137 -25.09 -5.78 7.07
N SER A 138 -25.11 -6.27 5.82
CA SER A 138 -26.13 -7.19 5.31
C SER A 138 -26.20 -8.53 6.06
N ASN A 139 -25.15 -8.93 6.79
CA ASN A 139 -25.17 -10.13 7.61
C ASN A 139 -25.75 -9.92 9.03
N VAL A 140 -25.94 -8.66 9.45
CA VAL A 140 -26.46 -8.34 10.79
C VAL A 140 -27.98 -8.49 10.83
N ASN A 141 -28.50 -9.19 11.85
CA ASN A 141 -29.94 -9.48 11.95
C ASN A 141 -30.79 -8.22 12.20
N ASN A 142 -31.80 -8.03 11.34
CA ASN A 142 -32.73 -6.89 11.33
C ASN A 142 -33.52 -6.72 12.66
N ALA A 143 -33.56 -7.75 13.51
CA ALA A 143 -34.29 -7.78 14.78
C ALA A 143 -33.42 -7.54 16.04
N SER A 144 -32.12 -7.28 15.90
CA SER A 144 -31.27 -7.05 17.09
C SER A 144 -31.34 -5.59 17.56
N LYS A 145 -31.54 -5.39 18.87
CA LYS A 145 -31.51 -4.09 19.59
C LYS A 145 -30.09 -3.47 19.60
N ARG A 146 -29.46 -3.34 18.44
CA ARG A 146 -28.06 -2.89 18.27
C ARG A 146 -27.95 -1.62 17.44
N TYR A 147 -29.08 -1.02 17.10
CA TYR A 147 -29.16 0.36 16.65
C TYR A 147 -29.47 1.22 17.89
N LEU A 148 -28.67 2.27 18.11
CA LEU A 148 -29.08 3.35 19.01
C LEU A 148 -30.45 3.85 18.55
N PRO A 149 -31.46 3.92 19.43
CA PRO A 149 -32.78 4.39 19.05
C PRO A 149 -32.68 5.89 18.77
N ILE A 150 -32.55 6.26 17.50
CA ILE A 150 -32.88 7.62 17.08
C ILE A 150 -34.39 7.62 16.90
N GLN A 151 -35.10 7.94 17.98
CA GLN A 151 -36.52 8.28 17.95
C GLN A 151 -36.65 9.65 17.25
N TYR A 152 -37.37 9.67 16.13
CA TYR A 152 -38.01 10.89 15.64
C TYR A 152 -39.23 11.22 16.50
#